data_AF-A0A2I0H138-F1
#
_entry.id   AF-A0A2I0H138-F1
#
_cell.length_a   1.000
_cell.length_b   1.000
_cell.length_c   1.000
_cell.angle_alpha   90.00
_cell.angle_beta   90.00
_cell.angle_gamma   90.00
#
_symmetry.space_group_name_H-M   'P 1'
#
loop_
_entity.id
_entity.type
_entity.pdbx_description
1 polymer ?
#
loop_
_entity_poly.entity_id
_entity_poly.type
_entity_poly.pdbx_seq_one_letter_code
_entity_poly.pdbx_strand_id
1 'polypeptide(L)'
;MDMFVTTADPELEPPVIMVNTVLSLMAVDYPGMAHKLAVYVSDDACSPLTFFALSEAAKFAQLWVPFCRKHNIQVRAPFRYFSPTAEQPPSAGGGSNSPEFQQEWKHIKVYKHLL
;
A
#
# COMPACT_ATOMS: atom_id res chain seq x y z
N MET A 1 -10.76 4.49 -13.48
CA MET A 1 -10.39 5.66 -12.67
C MET A 1 -8.90 5.74 -12.70
N ASP A 2 -8.39 6.90 -13.09
CA ASP A 2 -6.97 7.15 -13.25
C ASP A 2 -6.54 8.12 -12.15
N MET A 3 -5.56 7.72 -11.36
CA MET A 3 -5.05 8.48 -10.23
C MET A 3 -3.63 8.92 -10.56
N PHE A 4 -3.35 10.21 -10.40
CA PHE A 4 -2.04 10.78 -10.66
C PHE A 4 -1.38 11.17 -9.34
N VAL A 5 -0.13 10.76 -9.15
CA VAL A 5 0.73 11.14 -8.03
C VAL A 5 1.94 11.85 -8.63
N THR A 6 2.27 13.02 -8.10
CA THR A 6 3.42 13.81 -8.55
C THR A 6 4.40 13.97 -7.40
N THR A 7 5.69 13.92 -7.70
CA THR A 7 6.76 14.26 -6.76
C THR A 7 7.84 15.06 -7.47
N ALA A 8 8.44 16.02 -6.78
CA ALA A 8 9.37 16.97 -7.38
C ALA A 8 10.74 17.02 -6.69
N ASP A 9 10.84 16.54 -5.46
CA ASP A 9 12.10 16.58 -4.70
C ASP A 9 12.15 15.42 -3.70
N PRO A 10 13.05 14.43 -3.87
CA PRO A 10 13.13 13.27 -2.98
C PRO A 10 13.68 13.59 -1.58
N GLU A 11 14.31 14.74 -1.36
CA GLU A 11 14.77 15.18 -0.04
C GLU A 11 13.62 15.81 0.76
N LEU A 12 12.82 16.65 0.11
CA LEU A 12 11.64 17.27 0.72
C LEU A 12 10.44 16.31 0.80
N GLU A 13 10.35 15.38 -0.16
CA GLU A 13 9.30 14.36 -0.28
C GLU A 13 9.94 12.96 -0.27
N PRO A 14 10.29 12.42 0.92
CA PRO A 14 10.96 11.13 1.01
C PRO A 14 10.20 10.03 0.25
N PRO A 15 10.87 9.23 -0.62
CA PRO A 15 10.20 8.24 -1.47
C PRO A 15 9.29 7.27 -0.71
N VAL A 16 9.61 6.97 0.55
CA VAL A 16 8.82 6.12 1.45
C VAL A 16 7.39 6.65 1.66
N ILE A 17 7.21 7.97 1.75
CA ILE A 17 5.89 8.59 1.94
C ILE A 17 5.06 8.48 0.65
N MET A 18 5.71 8.71 -0.50
CA MET A 18 5.09 8.60 -1.81
C MET A 18 4.63 7.16 -2.08
N VAL A 19 5.48 6.14 -1.84
CA VAL A 19 5.07 4.73 -2.08
C VAL A 19 3.94 4.29 -1.17
N ASN A 20 3.87 4.79 0.07
CA ASN A 20 2.73 4.54 0.96
C ASN A 20 1.41 5.08 0.38
N THR A 21 1.47 6.25 -0.25
CA THR A 21 0.33 6.85 -0.95
C THR A 21 -0.06 5.99 -2.16
N VAL A 22 0.90 5.64 -3.02
CA VAL A 22 0.67 4.79 -4.20
C VAL A 22 0.06 3.44 -3.83
N LEU A 23 0.58 2.77 -2.81
CA LEU A 23 0.05 1.48 -2.32
C LEU A 23 -1.36 1.61 -1.76
N SER A 24 -1.65 2.69 -1.04
CA SER A 24 -2.99 2.98 -0.55
C SER A 24 -3.98 3.17 -1.69
N LEU A 25 -3.60 3.91 -2.74
CA LEU A 25 -4.43 4.15 -3.92
C LEU A 25 -4.68 2.86 -4.72
N MET A 26 -3.66 2.03 -4.93
CA MET A 26 -3.82 0.74 -5.62
C MET A 26 -4.72 -0.24 -4.89
N ALA A 27 -4.77 -0.14 -3.55
CA ALA A 27 -5.63 -0.96 -2.70
C ALA A 27 -7.07 -0.42 -2.60
N VAL A 28 -7.41 0.75 -3.19
CA VAL A 28 -8.78 1.27 -3.21
C VAL A 28 -9.72 0.27 -3.89
N ASP A 29 -10.93 0.14 -3.33
CA ASP A 29 -11.97 -0.77 -3.79
C ASP A 29 -13.18 0.07 -4.12
N TYR A 30 -13.27 0.46 -5.39
CA TYR A 30 -14.32 1.34 -5.87
C TYR A 30 -15.48 0.51 -6.43
N PRO A 31 -16.72 0.69 -5.92
CA PRO A 31 -17.87 -0.10 -6.35
C PRO A 31 -18.09 -0.04 -7.86
N GLY A 32 -18.28 -1.19 -8.50
CA GLY A 32 -18.55 -1.28 -9.95
C GLY A 32 -17.35 -1.03 -10.87
N MET A 33 -16.15 -0.84 -10.33
CA MET A 33 -14.91 -0.63 -11.09
C MET A 33 -13.78 -1.59 -10.72
N ALA A 34 -14.11 -2.75 -10.15
CA ALA A 34 -13.15 -3.85 -10.06
C ALA A 34 -12.48 -4.00 -11.44
N HIS A 35 -11.14 -3.96 -11.47
CA HIS A 35 -10.29 -4.07 -12.68
C HIS A 35 -10.12 -2.81 -13.56
N LYS A 36 -10.54 -1.59 -13.12
CA LYS A 36 -10.38 -0.35 -13.91
C LYS A 36 -9.61 0.77 -13.20
N LEU A 37 -8.75 0.46 -12.24
CA LEU A 37 -7.94 1.46 -11.54
C LEU A 37 -6.51 1.45 -12.07
N ALA A 38 -6.03 2.63 -12.47
CA ALA A 38 -4.64 2.86 -12.86
C ALA A 38 -4.06 3.99 -12.00
N VAL A 39 -2.82 3.79 -11.53
CA VAL A 39 -2.06 4.81 -10.80
C VAL A 39 -0.87 5.19 -11.66
N TYR A 40 -0.72 6.49 -11.92
CA TYR A 40 0.37 7.09 -12.67
C TYR A 40 1.20 7.93 -11.72
N VAL A 41 2.53 7.79 -11.80
CA VAL A 41 3.46 8.58 -10.98
C VAL A 41 4.32 9.43 -11.92
N SER A 42 4.36 10.74 -11.66
CA SER A 42 5.27 11.69 -12.30
C SER A 42 6.34 12.08 -11.29
N ASP A 43 7.61 11.92 -11.66
CA ASP A 43 8.76 12.30 -10.86
C ASP A 43 9.59 13.33 -11.63
N ASP A 44 9.47 14.60 -11.21
CA ASP A 44 10.14 15.72 -11.89
C ASP A 44 11.64 15.76 -11.58
N ALA A 45 12.07 15.15 -10.46
CA ALA A 45 13.48 15.08 -10.07
C ALA A 45 14.25 13.97 -10.79
N CYS A 46 13.54 13.08 -11.51
CA CYS A 46 14.13 11.87 -12.11
C CYS A 46 14.99 11.07 -11.11
N SER A 47 14.51 10.92 -9.87
CA SER A 47 15.30 10.42 -8.77
C SER A 47 15.47 8.89 -8.85
N PRO A 48 16.71 8.36 -8.85
CA PRO A 48 16.92 6.91 -8.83
C PRO A 48 16.39 6.27 -7.54
N LEU A 49 16.35 7.02 -6.43
CA LEU A 49 15.78 6.55 -5.17
C LEU A 49 14.26 6.41 -5.26
N THR A 50 13.58 7.37 -5.90
CA THR A 50 12.14 7.32 -6.17
C THR A 50 11.80 6.13 -7.06
N PHE A 51 12.57 5.92 -8.14
CA PHE A 51 12.41 4.77 -9.02
C PHE A 51 12.60 3.43 -8.29
N PHE A 52 13.66 3.31 -7.50
CA PHE A 52 13.92 2.10 -6.71
C PHE A 52 12.78 1.82 -5.72
N ALA A 53 12.31 2.84 -5.00
CA ALA A 53 11.20 2.71 -4.07
C ALA A 53 9.91 2.26 -4.79
N LEU A 54 9.58 2.83 -5.96
CA LEU A 54 8.44 2.40 -6.77
C LEU A 54 8.57 0.94 -7.23
N SER A 55 9.76 0.49 -7.63
CA SER A 55 10.03 -0.89 -8.02
C SER A 55 9.77 -1.87 -6.87
N GLU A 56 10.26 -1.58 -5.67
CA GLU A 56 10.00 -2.42 -4.49
C GLU A 56 8.53 -2.36 -4.06
N ALA A 57 7.90 -1.18 -4.13
CA ALA A 57 6.48 -1.02 -3.86
C ALA A 57 5.62 -1.83 -4.84
N ALA A 58 5.98 -1.88 -6.12
CA ALA A 58 5.26 -2.67 -7.12
C ALA A 58 5.30 -4.18 -6.82
N LYS A 59 6.43 -4.69 -6.30
CA LYS A 59 6.52 -6.09 -5.82
C LYS A 59 5.63 -6.30 -4.59
N PHE A 60 5.71 -5.42 -3.61
CA PHE A 60 4.90 -5.51 -2.40
C PHE A 60 3.40 -5.39 -2.68
N ALA A 61 3.00 -4.57 -3.66
CA ALA A 61 1.62 -4.39 -4.07
C ALA A 61 0.94 -5.70 -4.47
N GLN A 62 1.68 -6.64 -5.06
CA GLN A 62 1.15 -7.96 -5.44
C GLN A 62 0.66 -8.77 -4.24
N LEU A 63 1.19 -8.50 -3.04
CA LEU A 63 0.75 -9.11 -1.79
C LEU A 63 -0.26 -8.23 -1.06
N TRP A 64 0.03 -6.93 -0.96
CA TRP A 64 -0.74 -5.99 -0.16
C TRP A 64 -2.14 -5.71 -0.72
N VAL A 65 -2.25 -5.52 -2.02
CA VAL A 65 -3.50 -5.14 -2.67
C VAL A 65 -4.55 -6.26 -2.59
N PRO A 66 -4.23 -7.53 -2.92
CA PRO A 66 -5.16 -8.65 -2.72
C PRO A 66 -5.54 -8.84 -1.25
N PHE A 67 -4.58 -8.71 -0.32
CA PHE A 67 -4.85 -8.81 1.12
C PHE A 67 -5.83 -7.74 1.60
N CYS A 68 -5.63 -6.49 1.18
CA CYS A 68 -6.53 -5.39 1.54
C CYS A 68 -7.97 -5.66 1.08
N ARG A 69 -8.13 -6.14 -0.15
CA ARG A 69 -9.45 -6.45 -0.71
C ARG A 69 -10.09 -7.66 -0.03
N LYS A 70 -9.34 -8.76 0.10
CA LYS A 70 -9.81 -10.02 0.70
C LYS A 70 -10.34 -9.83 2.12
N HIS A 71 -9.62 -9.05 2.92
CA HIS A 71 -9.93 -8.86 4.35
C HIS A 71 -10.62 -7.52 4.65
N ASN A 72 -11.04 -6.80 3.60
CA ASN A 72 -11.69 -5.50 3.69
C ASN A 72 -10.97 -4.53 4.65
N ILE A 73 -9.66 -4.40 4.45
CA ILE A 73 -8.79 -3.55 5.27
C ILE A 73 -9.16 -2.08 5.05
N GLN A 74 -9.46 -1.38 6.15
CA GLN A 74 -9.87 0.03 6.09
C GLN A 74 -8.66 0.97 5.93
N VAL A 75 -7.58 0.69 6.67
CA VAL A 75 -6.34 1.48 6.61
C VAL A 75 -5.39 0.86 5.58
N ARG A 76 -5.37 1.43 4.38
CA ARG A 76 -4.65 0.86 3.22
C ARG A 76 -3.25 1.42 3.01
N ALA A 77 -2.91 2.50 3.72
CA ALA A 77 -1.55 3.01 3.80
C ALA A 77 -0.72 2.11 4.75
N PRO A 78 0.28 1.37 4.26
CA PRO A 78 0.99 0.39 5.08
C PRO A 78 1.65 0.97 6.35
N PHE A 79 2.27 2.14 6.26
CA PHE A 79 2.90 2.84 7.39
C PHE A 79 1.91 3.06 8.53
N ARG A 80 0.67 3.45 8.21
CA ARG A 80 -0.40 3.64 9.18
C ARG A 80 -0.93 2.30 9.69
N TYR A 81 -1.13 1.33 8.80
CA TYR A 81 -1.65 0.00 9.16
C TYR A 81 -0.74 -0.76 10.12
N PHE A 82 0.58 -0.68 9.93
CA PHE A 82 1.59 -1.36 10.75
C PHE A 82 2.16 -0.49 11.88
N SER A 83 1.52 0.64 12.21
CA SER A 83 1.95 1.50 13.30
C SER A 83 1.82 0.78 14.65
N PRO A 84 2.80 0.90 15.57
CA PRO A 84 2.71 0.34 16.92
C PRO A 84 1.52 0.87 17.73
N THR A 85 1.06 2.07 17.40
CA THR A 85 -0.09 2.74 18.04
C THR A 85 -1.42 2.41 17.37
N ALA A 86 -1.44 1.57 16.34
CA ALA A 86 -2.69 1.16 15.71
C ALA A 86 -3.45 0.22 16.66
N GLU A 87 -4.67 0.62 17.04
CA GLU A 87 -5.58 -0.19 17.84
C GLU A 87 -6.08 -1.37 16.99
N GLN A 88 -5.29 -2.46 16.97
CA GLN A 88 -5.51 -3.69 16.18
C GLN A 88 -5.48 -3.49 14.65
N PRO A 89 -5.18 -4.53 13.85
CA PRO A 89 -5.33 -4.42 12.40
C PRO A 89 -6.81 -4.17 12.08
N PRO A 90 -7.18 -3.01 11.51
CA PRO A 90 -8.58 -2.66 11.27
C PRO A 90 -9.10 -3.44 10.07
N SER A 91 -9.44 -4.71 10.28
CA SER A 91 -10.29 -5.50 9.38
C SER A 91 -11.74 -5.20 9.75
N ALA A 92 -12.50 -4.58 8.85
CA ALA A 92 -13.90 -4.22 9.11
C ALA A 92 -14.83 -5.44 9.30
N GLY A 93 -14.41 -6.62 8.86
CA GLY A 93 -15.07 -7.89 9.20
C GLY A 93 -14.33 -8.56 10.34
N GLY A 94 -15.03 -9.09 11.35
CA GLY A 94 -14.48 -9.78 12.53
C GLY A 94 -13.67 -11.07 12.25
N GLY A 95 -13.09 -11.22 11.05
CA GLY A 95 -12.27 -12.34 10.60
C GLY A 95 -10.77 -12.23 10.92
N SER A 96 -10.33 -11.19 11.64
CA SER A 96 -8.92 -11.05 12.07
C SER A 96 -8.43 -12.23 12.93
N ASN A 97 -9.36 -12.93 13.59
CA ASN A 97 -9.06 -14.12 14.39
C ASN A 97 -8.98 -15.41 13.56
N SER A 98 -9.24 -15.36 12.25
CA SER A 98 -9.13 -16.56 11.42
C SER A 98 -7.65 -16.98 11.26
N PRO A 99 -7.34 -18.30 11.30
CA PRO A 99 -5.98 -18.78 11.10
C PRO A 99 -5.38 -18.36 9.75
N GLU A 100 -6.22 -18.30 8.71
CA GLU A 100 -5.87 -17.87 7.37
C GLU A 100 -5.42 -16.39 7.37
N PHE A 101 -6.21 -15.49 7.96
CA PHE A 101 -5.82 -14.09 8.11
C PHE A 101 -4.48 -13.96 8.85
N GLN A 102 -4.31 -14.68 9.96
CA GLN A 102 -3.08 -14.61 10.75
C GLN A 102 -1.86 -15.09 9.97
N GLN A 103 -1.99 -16.14 9.16
CA GLN A 103 -0.92 -16.66 8.33
C GLN A 103 -0.55 -15.67 7.22
N GLU A 104 -1.51 -15.14 6.48
CA GLU A 104 -1.29 -14.14 5.44
C GLU A 104 -0.71 -12.84 6.01
N TRP A 105 -1.25 -12.38 7.14
CA TRP A 105 -0.76 -11.18 7.82
C TRP A 105 0.69 -11.34 8.29
N LYS A 106 1.04 -12.50 8.87
CA LYS A 106 2.43 -12.81 9.24
C LYS A 106 3.34 -12.78 8.01
N HIS A 107 2.89 -13.35 6.89
CA HIS A 107 3.66 -13.34 5.64
C HIS A 107 3.90 -11.92 5.13
N ILE A 108 2.86 -11.08 5.06
CA ILE A 108 2.97 -9.68 4.59
C ILE A 108 3.87 -8.86 5.52
N LYS A 109 3.80 -9.09 6.83
CA LYS A 109 4.61 -8.38 7.82
C LYS A 109 6.12 -8.59 7.60
N VAL A 110 6.55 -9.70 7.00
CA VAL A 110 7.97 -9.91 6.63
C VAL A 110 8.44 -8.83 5.65
N TYR A 111 7.58 -8.41 4.73
CA TYR A 111 7.89 -7.40 3.70
C TYR A 111 7.70 -5.96 4.20
N LYS A 112 7.32 -5.76 5.47
CA LYS A 112 7.20 -4.42 6.08
C LYS A 112 8.50 -3.62 5.97
N HIS A 113 9.66 -4.26 5.99
CA HIS A 113 10.95 -3.56 5.90
C HIS A 113 11.16 -2.82 4.56
N LEU A 114 10.35 -3.11 3.54
CA LEU A 114 10.34 -2.41 2.26
C LEU A 114 9.53 -1.08 2.31
N LEU A 115 8.99 -0.73 3.47
CA LEU A 115 8.06 0.39 3.72
C LEU A 115 8.48 1.19 4.97
#